data_AF-A0A962XF35-F1
#
_entry.id   AF-A0A962XF35-F1
#
_cell.length_a   1.000
_cell.length_b   1.000
_cell.length_c   1.000
_cell.angle_alpha   90.00
_cell.angle_beta   90.00
_cell.angle_gamma   90.00
#
_symmetry.space_group_name_H-M   'P 1'
#
loop_
_entity.id
_entity.type
_entity.pdbx_description
1 polymer ?
#
loop_
_entity_poly.entity_id
_entity_poly.type
_entity_poly.pdbx_seq_one_letter_code
_entity_poly.pdbx_strand_id
1 'polypeptide(L)'
;MDKSTPHERNATPAAQPADCDECPSLAHEEATSWGIVMFYVALAFLLLTAFSLHHFNVEPVDPERGRLLGWMFAILWFPIFVEAIAGYWRTGDYSWGASGRLLLIWLVPPYRMALATYPGGNCHWLPIIGWQAGGRELEQRLDRGFSVPMLFIALMILPVLAIEMFGESYVAEYPMLGRVRDFGTSVIWLAFAFEFIIMSSVTPTKLRFLAKNWINLAIILLPLIAFLRGFQAARLLRLGRASKALRVYRLRGLGIRAWRGVLTLELIERLFFRKPQSRVERLRAMLADKEHDVAQLKHRIEHLERRIRDEATAADESRTDT
;
A
#
# COMPACT_ATOMS: atom_id res chain seq x y z
N MET A 1 -50.06 -20.75 -42.98
CA MET A 1 -50.29 -20.19 -41.63
C MET A 1 -48.93 -19.88 -41.06
N ASP A 2 -48.51 -18.66 -41.33
CA ASP A 2 -47.18 -18.12 -41.07
C ASP A 2 -47.19 -17.44 -39.69
N LYS A 3 -46.24 -17.81 -38.82
CA LYS A 3 -45.99 -17.15 -37.53
C LYS A 3 -44.51 -16.77 -37.51
N SER A 4 -44.19 -15.69 -38.19
CA SER A 4 -42.91 -14.99 -38.09
C SER A 4 -42.86 -14.18 -36.79
N THR A 5 -42.08 -14.65 -35.80
CA THR A 5 -41.63 -13.84 -34.66
C THR A 5 -40.26 -13.23 -34.96
N PRO A 6 -40.08 -11.90 -34.83
CA PRO A 6 -38.78 -11.24 -35.00
C PRO A 6 -38.15 -10.98 -33.62
N HIS A 7 -37.13 -11.74 -33.24
CA HIS A 7 -36.30 -11.39 -32.07
C HIS A 7 -34.87 -11.90 -32.22
N GLU A 8 -34.11 -11.29 -33.12
CA GLU A 8 -32.65 -11.23 -33.02
C GLU A 8 -32.26 -9.79 -32.70
N ARG A 9 -32.30 -9.46 -31.40
CA ARG A 9 -31.68 -8.27 -30.86
C ARG A 9 -30.17 -8.52 -30.81
N ASN A 10 -29.44 -7.77 -31.61
CA ASN A 10 -28.07 -7.30 -31.39
C ASN A 10 -27.40 -7.91 -30.14
N ALA A 11 -26.65 -8.99 -30.35
CA ALA A 11 -25.58 -9.35 -29.45
C ALA A 11 -24.52 -8.23 -29.55
N THR A 12 -24.61 -7.26 -28.64
CA THR A 12 -23.49 -6.38 -28.30
C THR A 12 -22.29 -7.29 -28.09
N PRO A 13 -21.15 -7.10 -28.79
CA PRO A 13 -19.96 -7.85 -28.48
C PRO A 13 -19.64 -7.54 -27.03
N ALA A 14 -19.74 -8.56 -26.17
CA ALA A 14 -19.27 -8.49 -24.81
C ALA A 14 -17.83 -7.98 -24.89
N ALA A 15 -17.62 -6.76 -24.39
CA ALA A 15 -16.31 -6.16 -24.29
C ALA A 15 -15.43 -7.17 -23.54
N GLN A 16 -14.53 -7.80 -24.29
CA GLN A 16 -13.45 -8.60 -23.73
C GLN A 16 -12.76 -7.72 -22.68
N PRO A 17 -12.51 -8.21 -21.45
CA PRO A 17 -11.72 -7.45 -20.50
C PRO A 17 -10.37 -7.19 -21.15
N ALA A 18 -10.12 -5.91 -21.45
CA ALA A 18 -8.91 -5.45 -22.08
C ALA A 18 -7.71 -6.04 -21.36
N ASP A 19 -6.84 -6.62 -22.16
CA ASP A 19 -5.50 -7.09 -21.81
C ASP A 19 -4.85 -6.15 -20.78
N CYS A 20 -4.54 -6.68 -19.60
CA CYS A 20 -4.12 -5.90 -18.43
C CYS A 20 -2.66 -5.41 -18.49
N ASP A 21 -1.96 -5.63 -19.60
CA ASP A 21 -0.50 -5.58 -19.63
C ASP A 21 0.10 -4.31 -20.27
N GLU A 22 -0.69 -3.46 -20.94
CA GLU A 22 -0.16 -2.25 -21.59
C GLU A 22 -0.86 -0.96 -21.12
N CYS A 23 -0.17 -0.17 -20.28
CA CYS A 23 -0.55 1.22 -20.02
C CYS A 23 -0.28 2.08 -21.28
N PRO A 24 -1.23 2.91 -21.77
CA PRO A 24 -1.14 3.57 -23.08
C PRO A 24 -0.05 4.65 -23.15
N SER A 25 1.01 4.37 -23.91
CA SER A 25 2.30 5.12 -23.92
C SER A 25 2.27 6.59 -24.39
N LEU A 26 1.33 7.00 -25.24
CA LEU A 26 1.38 8.32 -25.91
C LEU A 26 0.72 9.47 -25.15
N ALA A 27 -0.25 9.21 -24.27
CA ALA A 27 -0.84 10.23 -23.39
C ALA A 27 0.03 10.51 -22.16
N HIS A 28 1.17 9.80 -22.03
CA HIS A 28 1.97 9.78 -20.82
C HIS A 28 3.04 10.87 -20.77
N GLU A 29 3.54 11.45 -21.86
CA GLU A 29 4.68 12.38 -21.77
C GLU A 29 4.32 13.71 -21.08
N GLU A 30 3.25 14.39 -21.52
CA GLU A 30 2.72 15.58 -20.83
C GLU A 30 2.15 15.21 -19.45
N ALA A 31 1.45 14.08 -19.33
CA ALA A 31 0.91 13.65 -18.03
C ALA A 31 2.02 13.28 -17.02
N THR A 32 3.21 12.89 -17.47
CA THR A 32 4.34 12.53 -16.62
C THR A 32 5.04 13.78 -16.09
N SER A 33 5.23 14.83 -16.90
CA SER A 33 5.84 16.08 -16.40
C SER A 33 4.96 16.74 -15.33
N TRP A 34 3.65 16.80 -15.56
CA TRP A 34 2.68 17.26 -14.56
C TRP A 34 2.61 16.32 -13.35
N GLY A 35 2.68 15.00 -13.55
CA GLY A 35 2.76 14.01 -12.49
C GLY A 35 3.96 14.22 -11.55
N ILE A 36 5.14 14.53 -12.12
CA ILE A 36 6.37 14.84 -11.36
C ILE A 36 6.18 16.11 -10.52
N VAL A 37 5.65 17.18 -11.11
CA VAL A 37 5.41 18.44 -10.38
C VAL A 37 4.48 18.19 -9.19
N MET A 38 3.38 17.48 -9.42
CA MET A 38 2.38 17.19 -8.39
C MET A 38 2.89 16.23 -7.32
N PHE A 39 3.80 15.32 -7.68
CA PHE A 39 4.53 14.51 -6.72
C PHE A 39 5.35 15.37 -5.77
N TYR A 40 6.11 16.34 -6.28
CA TYR A 40 6.90 17.23 -5.44
C TYR A 40 6.02 18.15 -4.58
N VAL A 41 4.89 18.63 -5.09
CA VAL A 41 3.92 19.40 -4.29
C VAL A 41 3.35 18.55 -3.15
N ALA A 42 2.95 17.31 -3.44
CA ALA A 42 2.48 16.37 -2.42
C ALA A 42 3.59 16.02 -1.41
N LEU A 43 4.84 15.88 -1.87
CA LEU A 43 6.01 15.61 -1.03
C LEU A 43 6.31 16.79 -0.12
N ALA A 44 6.25 18.02 -0.64
CA ALA A 44 6.37 19.24 0.14
C ALA A 44 5.27 19.33 1.21
N PHE A 45 4.03 18.96 0.87
CA PHE A 45 2.93 18.88 1.85
C PHE A 45 3.24 17.88 2.97
N LEU A 46 3.74 16.70 2.63
CA LEU A 46 4.10 15.67 3.60
C LEU A 46 5.29 16.09 4.48
N LEU A 47 6.31 16.73 3.90
CA LEU A 47 7.45 17.30 4.61
C LEU A 47 7.01 18.40 5.57
N LEU A 48 6.16 19.32 5.11
CA LEU A 48 5.58 20.37 5.94
C LEU A 48 4.79 19.77 7.10
N THR A 49 4.04 18.69 6.85
CA THR A 49 3.32 17.94 7.90
C THR A 49 4.28 17.34 8.91
N ALA A 50 5.35 16.66 8.46
CA ALA A 50 6.36 16.06 9.33
C ALA A 50 7.08 17.10 10.21
N PHE A 51 7.39 18.27 9.63
CA PHE A 51 8.00 19.39 10.34
C PHE A 51 7.03 19.99 11.37
N SER A 52 5.80 20.29 10.95
CA SER A 52 4.77 20.90 11.81
C SER A 52 4.43 20.00 12.99
N LEU A 53 4.22 18.71 12.75
CA LEU A 53 3.85 17.74 13.77
C LEU A 53 4.90 17.60 14.87
N HIS A 54 6.16 17.87 14.54
CA HIS A 54 7.24 17.82 15.51
C HIS A 54 7.45 19.15 16.24
N HIS A 55 7.42 20.28 15.52
CA HIS A 55 7.59 21.61 16.12
C HIS A 55 6.42 22.00 17.05
N PHE A 56 5.18 21.67 16.69
CA PHE A 56 3.96 22.01 17.44
C PHE A 56 3.77 21.18 18.72
N ASN A 57 4.51 20.09 18.87
CA ASN A 57 4.41 19.23 20.04
C ASN A 57 5.35 19.69 21.17
N VAL A 58 6.25 20.64 20.90
CA VAL A 58 7.27 21.12 21.84
C VAL A 58 6.91 22.48 22.43
N GLU A 59 6.27 23.38 21.68
CA GLU A 59 5.93 24.73 22.15
C GLU A 59 4.44 25.10 21.89
N PRO A 60 3.76 25.77 22.83
CA PRO A 60 2.45 26.35 22.58
C PRO A 60 2.54 27.40 21.47
N VAL A 61 1.63 27.29 20.50
CA VAL A 61 1.72 28.03 19.24
C VAL A 61 1.24 29.46 19.42
N ASP A 62 2.09 30.42 19.06
CA ASP A 62 1.67 31.80 18.85
C ASP A 62 0.61 31.86 17.73
N PRO A 63 -0.50 32.60 17.92
CA PRO A 63 -1.61 32.62 16.96
C PRO A 63 -1.21 33.09 15.55
N GLU A 64 -0.15 33.88 15.43
CA GLU A 64 0.39 34.32 14.13
C GLU A 64 1.12 33.20 13.38
N ARG A 65 1.94 32.40 14.07
CA ARG A 65 2.64 31.24 13.49
C ARG A 65 1.64 30.18 13.00
N GLY A 66 0.58 29.95 13.78
CA GLY A 66 -0.51 29.06 13.37
C GLY A 66 -1.22 29.50 12.09
N ARG A 67 -1.41 30.82 11.92
CA ARG A 67 -2.02 31.40 10.71
C ARG A 67 -1.12 31.26 9.49
N LEU A 68 0.17 31.57 9.63
CA LEU A 68 1.17 31.39 8.57
C LEU A 68 1.23 29.94 8.11
N LEU A 69 1.26 28.99 9.03
CA LEU A 69 1.27 27.58 8.69
C LEU A 69 -0.01 27.13 7.98
N GLY A 70 -1.18 27.61 8.42
CA GLY A 70 -2.45 27.37 7.74
C GLY A 70 -2.42 27.84 6.28
N TRP A 71 -1.84 29.01 6.01
CA TRP A 71 -1.64 29.51 4.65
C TRP A 71 -0.68 28.65 3.83
N MET A 72 0.43 28.19 4.42
CA MET A 72 1.34 27.27 3.72
C MET A 72 0.65 25.97 3.31
N PHE A 73 -0.16 25.38 4.20
CA PHE A 73 -0.96 24.21 3.87
C PHE A 73 -1.98 24.52 2.79
N ALA A 74 -2.69 25.65 2.86
CA ALA A 74 -3.67 26.06 1.86
C ALA A 74 -3.04 26.25 0.47
N ILE A 75 -1.85 26.88 0.40
CA ILE A 75 -1.11 27.10 -0.84
C ILE A 75 -0.69 25.77 -1.49
N LEU A 76 -0.26 24.78 -0.70
CA LEU A 76 0.10 23.45 -1.22
C LEU A 76 -1.13 22.60 -1.54
N TRP A 77 -2.22 22.79 -0.82
CA TRP A 77 -3.47 22.05 -1.00
C TRP A 77 -4.24 22.48 -2.25
N PHE A 78 -4.29 23.78 -2.52
CA PHE A 78 -5.02 24.36 -3.64
C PHE A 78 -4.66 23.76 -5.02
N PRO A 79 -3.38 23.65 -5.44
CA PRO A 79 -3.04 23.06 -6.73
C PRO A 79 -3.42 21.58 -6.82
N ILE A 80 -3.23 20.80 -5.75
CA ILE A 80 -3.64 19.39 -5.69
C ILE A 80 -5.16 19.28 -5.84
N PHE A 81 -5.90 20.17 -5.17
CA PHE A 81 -7.36 20.20 -5.22
C PHE A 81 -7.89 20.54 -6.60
N VAL A 82 -7.37 21.60 -7.23
CA VAL A 82 -7.79 22.02 -8.57
C VAL A 82 -7.49 20.92 -9.59
N GLU A 83 -6.32 20.29 -9.52
CA GLU A 83 -5.98 19.18 -10.41
C GLU A 83 -6.89 17.96 -10.18
N ALA A 84 -7.18 17.61 -8.92
CA ALA A 84 -8.05 16.49 -8.60
C ALA A 84 -9.45 16.66 -9.21
N ILE A 85 -10.02 17.87 -9.12
CA ILE A 85 -11.32 18.21 -9.72
C ILE A 85 -11.22 18.24 -11.25
N ALA A 86 -10.20 18.90 -11.80
CA ALA A 86 -10.02 19.01 -13.25
C ALA A 86 -9.87 17.63 -13.89
N GLY A 87 -9.12 16.72 -13.27
CA GLY A 87 -9.02 15.34 -13.71
C GLY A 87 -10.35 14.60 -13.62
N TYR A 88 -11.09 14.72 -12.52
CA TYR A 88 -12.42 14.11 -12.37
C TYR A 88 -13.43 14.57 -13.44
N TRP A 89 -13.43 15.87 -13.78
CA TRP A 89 -14.32 16.40 -14.81
C TRP A 89 -13.89 16.00 -16.23
N ARG A 90 -12.58 15.97 -16.49
CA ARG A 90 -12.04 15.69 -17.82
C ARG A 90 -12.20 14.22 -18.22
N THR A 91 -12.23 13.30 -17.26
CA THR A 91 -12.44 11.88 -17.53
C THR A 91 -13.91 11.53 -17.79
N GLY A 92 -14.85 12.28 -17.23
CA GLY A 92 -16.28 11.98 -17.35
C GLY A 92 -16.70 10.62 -16.76
N ASP A 93 -15.82 9.97 -16.00
CA ASP A 93 -16.09 8.71 -15.31
C ASP A 93 -16.64 9.00 -13.91
N TYR A 94 -17.97 8.95 -13.80
CA TYR A 94 -18.70 9.17 -12.54
C TYR A 94 -18.88 7.89 -11.71
N SER A 95 -18.05 6.85 -11.95
CA SER A 95 -18.11 5.62 -11.17
C SER A 95 -17.78 5.84 -9.69
N TRP A 96 -18.31 4.97 -8.83
CA TRP A 96 -18.02 4.97 -7.38
C TRP A 96 -16.52 4.84 -7.08
N GLY A 97 -15.78 4.13 -7.94
CA GLY A 97 -14.33 4.00 -7.85
C GLY A 97 -13.60 5.32 -8.09
N ALA A 98 -14.00 6.07 -9.12
CA ALA A 98 -13.42 7.37 -9.45
C ALA A 98 -13.72 8.43 -8.36
N SER A 99 -14.97 8.52 -7.90
CA SER A 99 -15.38 9.42 -6.82
C SER A 99 -14.67 9.12 -5.50
N GLY A 100 -14.44 7.83 -5.19
CA GLY A 100 -13.65 7.42 -4.02
C GLY A 100 -12.17 7.82 -4.08
N ARG A 101 -11.57 7.84 -5.29
CA ARG A 101 -10.21 8.34 -5.49
C ARG A 101 -10.13 9.86 -5.30
N LEU A 102 -11.10 10.60 -5.86
CA LEU A 102 -11.21 12.05 -5.69
C LEU A 102 -11.32 12.42 -4.20
N LEU A 103 -12.24 11.77 -3.47
CA LEU A 103 -12.46 12.05 -2.06
C LEU A 103 -11.21 11.74 -1.22
N LEU A 104 -10.47 10.68 -1.56
CA LEU A 104 -9.23 10.34 -0.86
C LEU A 104 -8.12 11.37 -1.10
N ILE A 105 -7.92 11.82 -2.35
CA ILE A 105 -6.93 12.86 -2.67
C ILE A 105 -7.32 14.18 -2.00
N TRP A 106 -8.62 14.48 -1.96
CA TRP A 106 -9.13 15.68 -1.31
C TRP A 106 -8.90 15.68 0.20
N LEU A 107 -9.26 14.58 0.88
CA LEU A 107 -9.13 14.44 2.32
C LEU A 107 -7.67 14.25 2.77
N VAL A 108 -6.87 13.55 1.98
CA VAL A 108 -5.47 13.25 2.28
C VAL A 108 -4.60 13.58 1.05
N PRO A 109 -4.19 14.85 0.90
CA PRO A 109 -3.46 15.35 -0.27
C PRO A 109 -2.19 14.56 -0.63
N PRO A 110 -1.40 14.05 0.34
CA PRO A 110 -0.25 13.20 0.05
C PRO A 110 -0.54 11.95 -0.81
N TYR A 111 -1.78 11.46 -0.86
CA TYR A 111 -2.13 10.32 -1.73
C TYR A 111 -1.94 10.63 -3.22
N ARG A 112 -1.90 11.92 -3.60
CA ARG A 112 -1.58 12.34 -4.96
C ARG A 112 -0.19 11.89 -5.42
N MET A 113 0.73 11.53 -4.50
CA MET A 113 2.06 11.01 -4.85
C MET A 113 2.02 9.74 -5.71
N ALA A 114 1.00 8.90 -5.53
CA ALA A 114 0.95 7.58 -6.15
C ALA A 114 -0.38 7.29 -6.86
N LEU A 115 -1.42 8.06 -6.58
CA LEU A 115 -2.67 8.05 -7.34
C LEU A 115 -2.62 9.15 -8.40
N ALA A 116 -2.65 8.75 -9.66
CA ALA A 116 -2.85 9.66 -10.77
C ALA A 116 -4.35 9.97 -10.96
N THR A 117 -4.64 11.22 -11.33
CA THR A 117 -6.00 11.71 -11.60
C THR A 117 -6.47 11.37 -13.03
N TYR A 118 -5.55 10.98 -13.91
CA TYR A 118 -5.83 10.66 -15.32
C TYR A 118 -6.13 9.17 -15.54
N PRO A 119 -7.00 8.82 -16.50
CA PRO A 119 -7.52 7.48 -16.63
C PRO A 119 -6.67 6.63 -17.56
N GLY A 120 -6.49 5.38 -17.15
CA GLY A 120 -5.94 4.31 -17.96
C GLY A 120 -5.98 3.03 -17.13
N GLY A 121 -7.17 2.58 -16.73
CA GLY A 121 -7.32 1.32 -16.00
C GLY A 121 -6.64 1.29 -14.63
N ASN A 122 -6.14 0.11 -14.26
CA ASN A 122 -5.46 -0.14 -12.98
C ASN A 122 -4.05 0.48 -12.93
N CYS A 123 -3.66 1.37 -13.85
CA CYS A 123 -2.31 1.93 -13.89
C CYS A 123 -2.06 2.95 -12.76
N HIS A 124 -0.92 2.82 -12.11
CA HIS A 124 -0.45 3.70 -11.03
C HIS A 124 0.86 4.35 -11.49
N TRP A 125 1.00 5.65 -11.24
CA TRP A 125 2.25 6.35 -11.53
C TRP A 125 3.15 6.33 -10.29
N LEU A 126 4.36 5.81 -10.44
CA LEU A 126 5.38 5.77 -9.40
C LEU A 126 6.58 6.64 -9.81
N PRO A 127 7.14 7.45 -8.90
CA PRO A 127 8.17 8.45 -9.23
C PRO A 127 9.48 7.86 -9.78
N ILE A 128 9.82 6.62 -9.43
CA ILE A 128 11.10 5.97 -9.82
C ILE A 128 10.88 4.95 -10.95
N ILE A 129 9.69 4.37 -11.04
CA ILE A 129 9.39 3.21 -11.90
C ILE A 129 8.51 3.63 -13.10
N GLY A 130 7.89 4.81 -13.03
CA GLY A 130 6.97 5.31 -14.04
C GLY A 130 5.57 4.72 -13.91
N TRP A 131 4.84 4.69 -15.01
CA TRP A 131 3.51 4.09 -15.08
C TRP A 131 3.60 2.57 -15.01
N GLN A 132 2.86 1.96 -14.08
CA GLN A 132 2.83 0.52 -13.88
C GLN A 132 1.39 0.05 -13.77
N ALA A 133 1.05 -1.07 -14.43
CA ALA A 133 -0.25 -1.70 -14.23
C ALA A 133 -0.36 -2.21 -12.78
N GLY A 134 -1.43 -1.82 -12.11
CA GLY A 134 -1.75 -2.26 -10.76
C GLY A 134 -2.08 -3.75 -10.76
N GLY A 135 -1.56 -4.47 -9.78
CA GLY A 135 -1.74 -5.92 -9.68
C GLY A 135 -0.99 -6.51 -8.50
N ARG A 136 -1.17 -7.80 -8.26
CA ARG A 136 -0.49 -8.52 -7.17
C ARG A 136 1.03 -8.52 -7.32
N GLU A 137 1.52 -8.45 -8.56
CA GLU A 137 2.96 -8.43 -8.83
C GLU A 137 3.61 -7.10 -8.42
N LEU A 138 2.98 -5.96 -8.76
CA LEU A 138 3.44 -4.65 -8.31
C LEU A 138 3.38 -4.56 -6.77
N GLU A 139 2.32 -5.08 -6.15
CA GLU A 139 2.21 -5.18 -4.69
C GLU A 139 3.36 -6.00 -4.09
N GLN A 140 3.69 -7.17 -4.63
CA GLN A 140 4.78 -8.00 -4.13
C GLN A 140 6.16 -7.36 -4.32
N ARG A 141 6.40 -6.67 -5.45
CA ARG A 141 7.65 -5.96 -5.71
C ARG A 141 7.85 -4.80 -4.73
N LEU A 142 6.80 -4.01 -4.49
CA LEU A 142 6.81 -2.94 -3.51
C LEU A 142 6.96 -3.49 -2.08
N ASP A 143 6.23 -4.56 -1.72
CA ASP A 143 6.33 -5.19 -0.39
C ASP A 143 7.78 -5.60 -0.10
N ARG A 144 8.44 -6.25 -1.06
CA ARG A 144 9.84 -6.67 -0.92
C ARG A 144 10.80 -5.48 -0.88
N GLY A 145 10.58 -4.45 -1.71
CA GLY A 145 11.39 -3.24 -1.74
C GLY A 145 11.30 -2.42 -0.45
N PHE A 146 10.09 -2.31 0.13
CA PHE A 146 9.84 -1.55 1.35
C PHE A 146 10.09 -2.33 2.65
N SER A 147 10.13 -3.66 2.60
CA SER A 147 10.46 -4.50 3.78
C SER A 147 11.81 -4.14 4.43
N VAL A 148 12.83 -3.86 3.62
CA VAL A 148 14.19 -3.56 4.13
C VAL A 148 14.29 -2.15 4.72
N PRO A 149 13.85 -1.08 4.02
CA PRO A 149 13.77 0.26 4.61
C PRO A 149 12.94 0.28 5.90
N MET A 150 11.77 -0.39 5.92
CA MET A 150 10.91 -0.43 7.09
C MET A 150 11.62 -1.06 8.30
N LEU A 151 12.37 -2.14 8.09
CA LEU A 151 13.17 -2.78 9.15
C LEU A 151 14.26 -1.84 9.67
N PHE A 152 14.98 -1.15 8.77
CA PHE A 152 16.03 -0.21 9.16
C PHE A 152 15.48 0.96 9.98
N ILE A 153 14.36 1.55 9.55
CA ILE A 153 13.69 2.65 10.26
C ILE A 153 13.17 2.16 11.62
N ALA A 154 12.60 0.95 11.68
CA ALA A 154 12.15 0.34 12.93
C ALA A 154 13.31 0.05 13.88
N LEU A 155 14.50 -0.31 13.37
CA LEU A 155 15.70 -0.44 14.19
C LEU A 155 16.17 0.93 14.70
N MET A 156 16.11 1.96 13.86
CA MET A 156 16.51 3.33 14.19
C MET A 156 15.59 4.01 15.21
N ILE A 157 14.37 3.50 15.42
CA ILE A 157 13.50 3.99 16.50
C ILE A 157 14.04 3.66 17.90
N LEU A 158 14.79 2.55 18.03
CA LEU A 158 15.35 2.09 19.31
C LEU A 158 16.39 3.08 19.86
N PRO A 159 17.43 3.49 19.11
CA PRO A 159 18.39 4.47 19.62
C PRO A 159 17.73 5.83 19.89
N VAL A 160 16.80 6.29 19.05
CA VAL A 160 16.06 7.55 19.29
C VAL A 160 15.28 7.49 20.60
N LEU A 161 14.63 6.36 20.89
CA LEU A 161 13.91 6.17 22.15
C LEU A 161 14.84 6.00 23.35
N ALA A 162 15.97 5.33 23.19
CA ALA A 162 16.97 5.20 24.25
C ALA A 162 17.49 6.59 24.68
N ILE A 163 17.73 7.49 23.72
CA ILE A 163 18.09 8.88 23.99
C ILE A 163 16.95 9.61 24.71
N GLU A 164 15.68 9.38 24.34
CA GLU A 164 14.53 9.97 25.03
C GLU A 164 14.38 9.49 26.48
N MET A 165 14.67 8.22 26.77
CA MET A 165 14.41 7.61 28.07
C MET A 165 15.57 7.75 29.07
N PHE A 166 16.82 7.66 28.59
CA PHE A 166 18.02 7.72 29.44
C PHE A 166 18.76 9.06 29.34
N GLY A 167 18.40 9.91 28.36
CA GLY A 167 19.15 11.10 28.02
C GLY A 167 18.76 12.37 28.78
N GLU A 168 17.81 12.39 29.71
CA GLU A 168 17.43 13.65 30.39
C GLU A 168 18.62 14.31 31.11
N SER A 169 19.56 13.52 31.63
CA SER A 169 20.80 14.00 32.25
C SER A 169 21.91 14.37 31.26
N TYR A 170 21.97 13.73 30.08
CA TYR A 170 23.01 13.98 29.05
C TYR A 170 22.62 15.06 28.02
N VAL A 171 21.31 15.25 27.78
CA VAL A 171 20.78 16.23 26.81
C VAL A 171 20.90 17.66 27.35
N ALA A 172 20.92 17.85 28.67
CA ALA A 172 21.21 19.14 29.29
C ALA A 172 22.65 19.62 29.03
N GLU A 173 23.58 18.69 28.82
CA GLU A 173 24.99 18.97 28.56
C GLU A 173 25.30 19.19 27.07
N TYR A 174 24.51 18.57 26.17
CA TYR A 174 24.69 18.67 24.71
C TYR A 174 23.37 19.04 23.99
N PRO A 175 23.10 20.34 23.73
CA PRO A 175 21.88 20.78 23.02
C PRO A 175 21.79 20.24 21.57
N MET A 176 22.92 19.79 20.99
CA MET A 176 22.97 19.13 19.68
C MET A 176 22.25 17.76 19.71
N LEU A 177 22.32 17.01 20.82
CA LEU A 177 21.66 15.71 20.96
C LEU A 177 20.14 15.84 20.90
N GLY A 178 19.59 16.90 21.50
CA GLY A 178 18.16 17.24 21.40
C GLY A 178 17.72 17.44 19.95
N ARG A 179 18.47 18.26 19.19
CA ARG A 179 18.17 18.50 17.77
C ARG A 179 18.27 17.25 16.90
N VAL A 180 19.24 16.37 17.14
CA VAL A 180 19.37 15.11 16.40
C VAL A 180 18.21 14.16 16.69
N ARG A 181 17.79 14.04 17.95
CA ARG A 181 16.61 13.25 18.35
C ARG A 181 15.36 13.76 17.65
N ASP A 182 15.19 15.08 17.65
CA ASP A 182 14.04 15.76 17.10
C ASP A 182 13.94 15.56 15.59
N PHE A 183 15.06 15.80 14.89
CA PHE A 183 15.19 15.52 13.46
C PHE A 183 14.97 14.03 13.13
N GLY A 184 15.60 13.13 13.90
CA GLY A 184 15.46 11.68 13.71
C GLY A 184 14.02 11.22 13.87
N THR A 185 13.27 11.77 14.83
CA THR A 185 11.85 11.46 15.03
C THR A 185 11.00 11.92 13.85
N SER A 186 11.27 13.12 13.31
CA SER A 186 10.59 13.65 12.12
C SER A 186 10.87 12.80 10.88
N VAL A 187 12.14 12.42 10.66
CA VAL A 187 12.55 11.55 9.54
C VAL A 187 11.92 10.16 9.64
N ILE A 188 11.89 9.56 10.82
CA ILE A 188 11.24 8.27 11.06
C ILE A 188 9.74 8.35 10.72
N TRP A 189 9.04 9.41 11.18
CA TRP A 189 7.62 9.58 10.86
C TRP A 189 7.40 9.77 9.36
N LEU A 190 8.21 10.62 8.72
CA LEU A 190 8.13 10.89 7.29
C LEU A 190 8.29 9.61 6.47
N ALA A 191 9.27 8.78 6.81
CA ALA A 191 9.54 7.54 6.10
C ALA A 191 8.39 6.54 6.25
N PHE A 192 7.83 6.37 7.46
CA PHE A 192 6.63 5.54 7.66
C PHE A 192 5.42 6.08 6.91
N ALA A 193 5.18 7.39 6.95
CA ALA A 193 4.06 8.02 6.28
C ALA A 193 4.17 7.84 4.76
N PHE A 194 5.34 8.12 4.20
CA PHE A 194 5.63 7.93 2.79
C PHE A 194 5.42 6.48 2.34
N GLU A 195 6.05 5.52 3.02
CA GLU A 195 5.92 4.09 2.73
C GLU A 195 4.44 3.65 2.77
N PHE A 196 3.71 4.05 3.81
CA PHE A 196 2.31 3.69 3.96
C PHE A 196 1.44 4.30 2.86
N ILE A 197 1.69 5.54 2.46
CA ILE A 197 0.95 6.20 1.36
C ILE A 197 1.18 5.44 0.06
N ILE A 198 2.44 5.12 -0.28
CA ILE A 198 2.75 4.38 -1.51
C ILE A 198 2.09 2.99 -1.47
N MET A 199 2.29 2.21 -0.40
CA MET A 199 1.78 0.84 -0.31
C MET A 199 0.24 0.78 -0.29
N SER A 200 -0.41 1.70 0.42
CA SER A 200 -1.87 1.79 0.48
C SER A 200 -2.50 2.30 -0.81
N SER A 201 -1.76 3.06 -1.62
CA SER A 201 -2.22 3.53 -2.92
C SER A 201 -2.33 2.41 -3.95
N VAL A 202 -1.38 1.47 -3.93
CA VAL A 202 -1.28 0.36 -4.89
C VAL A 202 -2.23 -0.79 -4.58
N THR A 203 -2.63 -0.92 -3.30
CA THR A 203 -3.51 -2.03 -2.91
C THR A 203 -4.96 -1.78 -3.35
N PRO A 204 -5.61 -2.71 -4.08
CA PRO A 204 -6.97 -2.50 -4.60
C PRO A 204 -8.03 -2.40 -3.50
N THR A 205 -7.81 -3.06 -2.36
CA THR A 205 -8.73 -3.03 -1.20
C THR A 205 -8.12 -2.27 -0.02
N LYS A 206 -8.16 -0.94 -0.09
CA LYS A 206 -7.59 -0.01 0.90
C LYS A 206 -7.98 -0.35 2.35
N LEU A 207 -9.25 -0.71 2.58
CA LEU A 207 -9.75 -1.07 3.92
C LEU A 207 -9.14 -2.38 4.46
N ARG A 208 -9.00 -3.40 3.61
CA ARG A 208 -8.38 -4.68 4.00
C ARG A 208 -6.90 -4.48 4.29
N PHE A 209 -6.23 -3.63 3.50
CA PHE A 209 -4.85 -3.23 3.75
C PHE A 209 -4.71 -2.47 5.08
N LEU A 210 -5.57 -1.48 5.34
CA LEU A 210 -5.58 -0.74 6.60
C LEU A 210 -5.81 -1.67 7.80
N ALA A 211 -6.74 -2.63 7.69
CA ALA A 211 -6.98 -3.62 8.74
C ALA A 211 -5.76 -4.53 8.96
N LYS A 212 -5.10 -5.01 7.90
CA LYS A 212 -3.87 -5.80 8.00
C LYS A 212 -2.72 -4.98 8.60
N ASN A 213 -2.61 -3.71 8.21
CA ASN A 213 -1.54 -2.79 8.58
C ASN A 213 -1.92 -1.77 9.66
N TRP A 214 -2.89 -2.10 10.52
CA TRP A 214 -3.47 -1.17 11.49
C TRP A 214 -2.45 -0.53 12.44
N ILE A 215 -1.37 -1.24 12.81
CA ILE A 215 -0.28 -0.70 13.63
C ILE A 215 0.44 0.45 12.90
N ASN A 216 0.89 0.26 11.65
CA ASN A 216 1.52 1.31 10.85
C ASN A 216 0.57 2.51 10.66
N LEU A 217 -0.72 2.25 10.46
CA LEU A 217 -1.71 3.32 10.40
C LEU A 217 -1.79 4.07 11.74
N ALA A 218 -1.91 3.37 12.87
CA ALA A 218 -1.99 3.99 14.19
C ALA A 218 -0.71 4.80 14.51
N ILE A 219 0.45 4.28 14.11
CA ILE A 219 1.74 4.96 14.14
C ILE A 219 1.62 6.32 13.46
N ILE A 220 1.22 6.38 12.20
CA ILE A 220 1.17 7.63 11.44
C ILE A 220 0.07 8.56 11.96
N LEU A 221 -1.10 8.00 12.28
CA LEU A 221 -2.32 8.74 12.59
C LEU A 221 -2.29 9.36 13.99
N LEU A 222 -1.65 8.74 14.98
CA LEU A 222 -1.64 9.28 16.34
C LEU A 222 -1.01 10.68 16.45
N PRO A 223 0.23 10.88 15.96
CA PRO A 223 0.86 12.17 15.99
C PRO A 223 0.09 13.20 15.15
N LEU A 224 -0.54 12.75 14.05
CA LEU A 224 -1.38 13.60 13.22
C LEU A 224 -2.64 14.07 13.96
N ILE A 225 -3.32 13.19 14.70
CA ILE A 225 -4.45 13.55 15.56
C ILE A 225 -4.01 14.52 16.65
N ALA A 226 -2.84 14.31 17.26
CA ALA A 226 -2.30 15.23 18.26
C ALA A 226 -2.05 16.63 17.66
N PHE A 227 -1.49 16.69 16.45
CA PHE A 227 -1.31 17.93 15.70
C PHE A 227 -2.65 18.62 15.39
N LEU A 228 -3.64 17.87 14.89
CA LEU A 228 -4.98 18.40 14.58
C LEU A 228 -5.69 18.99 15.81
N ARG A 229 -5.36 18.51 17.02
CA ARG A 229 -5.85 19.08 18.28
C ARG A 229 -5.21 20.40 18.65
N GLY A 230 -3.96 20.62 18.24
CA GLY A 230 -3.27 21.90 18.43
C GLY A 230 -3.88 23.01 17.58
N PHE A 231 -4.48 22.65 16.44
CA PHE A 231 -5.39 23.53 15.70
C PHE A 231 -6.68 23.65 16.53
N GLN A 232 -7.07 24.87 16.89
CA GLN A 232 -8.10 25.22 17.89
C GLN A 232 -9.50 24.57 17.71
N ALA A 233 -9.72 23.82 16.62
CA ALA A 233 -10.95 23.13 16.25
C ALA A 233 -11.28 21.87 17.10
N ALA A 234 -10.35 21.29 17.87
CA ALA A 234 -10.60 20.05 18.61
C ALA A 234 -10.67 20.21 20.15
N ARG A 235 -11.21 21.34 20.64
CA ARG A 235 -11.39 21.62 22.09
C ARG A 235 -12.20 20.53 22.84
N LEU A 236 -12.92 19.67 22.13
CA LEU A 236 -13.76 18.59 22.69
C LEU A 236 -13.05 17.24 22.94
N LEU A 237 -11.85 16.97 22.42
CA LEU A 237 -11.16 15.69 22.62
C LEU A 237 -9.94 15.80 23.55
N ARG A 238 -10.19 15.99 24.86
CA ARG A 238 -9.18 16.01 25.93
C ARG A 238 -8.65 14.61 26.29
N LEU A 239 -8.06 13.89 25.35
CA LEU A 239 -7.36 12.61 25.58
C LEU A 239 -5.85 12.77 25.35
N GLY A 240 -5.22 13.64 26.15
CA GLY A 240 -3.82 14.09 25.95
C GLY A 240 -2.72 13.17 26.51
N ARG A 241 -3.05 12.21 27.37
CA ARG A 241 -2.03 11.38 28.05
C ARG A 241 -1.64 10.09 27.31
N ALA A 242 -2.37 9.73 26.26
CA ALA A 242 -2.18 8.45 25.56
C ALA A 242 -1.00 8.43 24.57
N SER A 243 -0.44 9.58 24.18
CA SER A 243 0.61 9.67 23.14
C SER A 243 1.95 9.08 23.59
N LYS A 244 2.35 9.27 24.85
CA LYS A 244 3.59 8.70 25.41
C LYS A 244 3.49 7.18 25.58
N ALA A 245 2.39 6.68 26.15
CA ALA A 245 2.15 5.25 26.33
C ALA A 245 2.05 4.49 25.00
N LEU A 246 1.39 5.07 23.98
CA LEU A 246 1.33 4.46 22.66
C LEU A 246 2.68 4.50 21.92
N ARG A 247 3.58 5.44 22.20
CA ARG A 247 4.93 5.47 21.62
C ARG A 247 5.77 4.27 22.09
N VAL A 248 5.59 3.85 23.34
CA VAL A 248 6.20 2.61 23.86
C VAL A 248 5.49 1.37 23.30
N TYR A 249 4.16 1.41 23.16
CA TYR A 249 3.39 0.32 22.55
C TYR A 249 3.74 0.12 21.06
N ARG A 250 4.18 1.20 20.39
CA ARG A 250 4.73 1.23 19.03
C ARG A 250 5.87 0.23 18.83
N LEU A 251 6.77 0.12 19.80
CA LEU A 251 7.92 -0.80 19.76
C LEU A 251 7.47 -2.25 19.74
N ARG A 252 6.45 -2.59 20.53
CA ARG A 252 5.94 -3.97 20.60
C ARG A 252 5.26 -4.36 19.29
N GLY A 253 4.49 -3.44 18.69
CA GLY A 253 3.84 -3.67 17.41
C GLY A 253 4.81 -3.75 16.22
N LEU A 254 5.83 -2.90 16.21
CA LEU A 254 6.90 -2.91 15.20
C LEU A 254 7.81 -4.13 15.36
N GLY A 255 8.12 -4.55 16.59
CA GLY A 255 8.95 -5.73 16.86
C GLY A 255 8.36 -7.02 16.29
N ILE A 256 7.04 -7.23 16.39
CA ILE A 256 6.36 -8.41 15.82
C ILE A 256 6.39 -8.40 14.29
N ARG A 257 6.32 -7.22 13.66
CA ARG A 257 6.41 -7.08 12.19
C ARG A 257 7.84 -7.16 11.69
N ALA A 258 8.79 -6.54 12.39
CA ALA A 258 10.22 -6.65 12.14
C ALA A 258 10.67 -8.11 12.28
N TRP A 259 10.15 -8.86 13.25
CA TRP A 259 10.41 -10.28 13.38
C TRP A 259 9.89 -11.09 12.19
N ARG A 260 8.71 -10.75 11.65
CA ARG A 260 8.19 -11.35 10.41
C ARG A 260 8.98 -10.94 9.16
N GLY A 261 9.42 -9.68 9.10
CA GLY A 261 10.28 -9.15 8.04
C GLY A 261 11.67 -9.79 8.05
N VAL A 262 12.23 -10.05 9.23
CA VAL A 262 13.48 -10.80 9.42
C VAL A 262 13.32 -12.28 9.06
N LEU A 263 12.12 -12.85 9.24
CA LEU A 263 11.79 -14.20 8.78
C LEU A 263 11.58 -14.28 7.25
N THR A 264 11.20 -13.19 6.58
CA THR A 264 11.00 -13.12 5.11
C THR A 264 12.21 -12.56 4.36
N LEU A 265 13.04 -11.76 5.03
CA LEU A 265 14.36 -11.43 4.54
C LEU A 265 15.18 -12.71 4.59
N GLU A 266 15.63 -13.12 3.42
CA GLU A 266 16.73 -14.04 3.16
C GLU A 266 18.03 -13.70 3.94
N LEU A 267 18.02 -12.71 4.84
CA LEU A 267 19.11 -12.31 5.72
C LEU A 267 19.44 -13.38 6.77
N ILE A 268 18.45 -14.11 7.29
CA ILE A 268 18.74 -15.31 8.11
C ILE A 268 19.35 -16.40 7.22
N GLU A 269 18.83 -16.62 6.00
CA GLU A 269 19.40 -17.63 5.10
C GLU A 269 20.80 -17.29 4.59
N ARG A 270 21.13 -16.01 4.40
CA ARG A 270 22.42 -15.57 3.88
C ARG A 270 23.51 -15.54 4.94
N LEU A 271 23.14 -15.36 6.22
CA LEU A 271 24.06 -15.48 7.35
C LEU A 271 24.19 -16.93 7.86
N PHE A 272 23.14 -17.77 7.76
CA PHE A 272 23.19 -19.16 8.26
C PHE A 272 23.41 -20.25 7.20
N PHE A 273 23.08 -20.06 5.92
CA PHE A 273 23.12 -21.15 4.92
C PHE A 273 24.09 -20.89 3.76
N ARG A 274 25.32 -21.29 4.03
CA ARG A 274 26.35 -21.64 3.06
C ARG A 274 25.87 -22.86 2.22
N LYS A 275 25.29 -22.61 1.03
CA LYS A 275 25.32 -23.40 -0.24
C LYS A 275 23.98 -23.38 -1.01
N PRO A 276 23.85 -22.65 -2.13
CA PRO A 276 22.65 -22.60 -2.98
C PRO A 276 22.31 -23.92 -3.70
N GLN A 277 23.25 -24.87 -3.77
CA GLN A 277 23.08 -26.14 -4.49
C GLN A 277 22.01 -27.05 -3.85
N SER A 278 21.94 -27.10 -2.52
CA SER A 278 20.98 -27.96 -1.80
C SER A 278 19.53 -27.52 -1.97
N ARG A 279 19.28 -26.24 -2.30
CA ARG A 279 17.92 -25.73 -2.56
C ARG A 279 17.39 -26.21 -3.91
N VAL A 280 18.27 -26.29 -4.92
CA VAL A 280 17.91 -26.82 -6.25
C VAL A 280 17.61 -28.32 -6.17
N GLU A 281 18.40 -29.07 -5.42
CA GLU A 281 18.12 -30.49 -5.16
C GLU A 281 16.77 -30.70 -4.46
N ARG A 282 16.46 -29.90 -3.45
CA ARG A 282 15.19 -30.00 -2.72
C ARG A 282 13.98 -29.64 -3.60
N LEU A 283 14.10 -28.63 -4.46
CA LEU A 283 13.06 -28.26 -5.42
C LEU A 283 12.87 -29.33 -6.50
N ARG A 284 13.96 -29.94 -7.00
CA ARG A 284 13.88 -31.06 -7.94
C ARG A 284 13.25 -32.30 -7.29
N ALA A 285 13.56 -32.57 -6.02
CA ALA A 285 12.92 -33.65 -5.28
C ALA A 285 11.41 -33.42 -5.10
N MET A 286 10.99 -32.18 -4.78
CA MET A 286 9.57 -31.82 -4.70
C MET A 286 8.86 -31.91 -6.06
N LEU A 287 9.54 -31.57 -7.16
CA LEU A 287 9.00 -31.70 -8.51
C LEU A 287 8.75 -33.18 -8.86
N ALA A 288 9.72 -34.05 -8.58
CA ALA A 288 9.61 -35.49 -8.84
C ALA A 288 8.46 -36.15 -8.04
N ASP A 289 8.28 -35.73 -6.78
CA ASP A 289 7.19 -36.22 -5.92
C ASP A 289 5.81 -35.79 -6.47
N LYS A 290 5.70 -34.54 -6.94
CA LYS A 290 4.46 -34.04 -7.56
C LYS A 290 4.15 -34.66 -8.91
N GLU A 291 5.16 -34.99 -9.71
CA GLU A 291 4.96 -35.73 -10.96
C GLU A 291 4.39 -37.14 -10.69
N HIS A 292 4.81 -37.77 -9.60
CA HIS A 292 4.26 -39.06 -9.16
C HIS A 292 2.79 -38.95 -8.76
N ASP A 293 2.42 -37.92 -7.97
CA ASP A 293 1.02 -37.63 -7.62
C ASP A 293 0.15 -37.44 -8.87
N VAL A 294 0.65 -36.71 -9.86
CA VAL A 294 -0.05 -36.45 -11.14
C VAL A 294 -0.22 -37.75 -11.93
N ALA A 295 0.81 -38.59 -12.00
CA ALA A 295 0.73 -39.89 -12.65
C ALA A 295 -0.31 -40.80 -11.98
N GLN A 296 -0.34 -40.80 -10.63
CA GLN A 296 -1.31 -41.58 -9.87
C GLN A 296 -2.75 -41.11 -10.11
N LEU A 297 -2.96 -39.79 -10.17
CA LEU A 297 -4.27 -39.21 -10.50
C LEU A 297 -4.73 -39.60 -11.91
N LYS A 298 -3.84 -39.53 -12.91
CA LYS A 298 -4.14 -39.97 -14.28
C LYS A 298 -4.57 -41.43 -14.34
N HIS A 299 -3.84 -42.32 -13.67
CA HIS A 299 -4.20 -43.74 -13.61
C HIS A 299 -5.57 -43.97 -12.95
N ARG A 300 -5.90 -43.22 -11.88
CA ARG A 300 -7.22 -43.31 -11.23
C ARG A 300 -8.34 -42.85 -12.16
N ILE A 301 -8.12 -41.79 -12.94
CA ILE A 301 -9.10 -41.31 -13.94
C ILE A 301 -9.34 -42.40 -14.98
N GLU A 302 -8.28 -42.97 -15.57
CA GLU A 302 -8.41 -44.00 -16.60
C GLU A 302 -9.09 -45.28 -16.09
N HIS A 303 -8.84 -45.66 -14.83
CA HIS A 303 -9.53 -46.78 -14.20
C HIS A 303 -11.03 -46.50 -14.01
N LEU A 304 -11.40 -45.29 -13.58
CA LEU A 304 -12.81 -44.91 -13.44
C LEU A 304 -13.52 -44.81 -14.79
N GLU A 305 -12.86 -44.27 -15.82
CA GLU A 305 -13.41 -44.22 -17.18
C GLU A 305 -13.68 -45.60 -17.75
N ARG A 306 -12.78 -46.57 -17.50
CA ARG A 306 -13.01 -47.97 -17.88
C ARG A 306 -14.22 -48.55 -17.16
N ARG A 307 -14.33 -48.37 -15.84
CA ARG A 307 -15.49 -48.82 -15.07
C ARG A 307 -16.81 -48.23 -15.56
N ILE A 308 -16.85 -46.94 -15.87
CA ILE A 308 -18.05 -46.28 -16.40
C ILE A 308 -18.42 -46.88 -17.76
N ARG A 309 -17.42 -47.14 -18.61
CA ARG A 309 -17.63 -47.77 -19.93
C ARG A 309 -18.17 -49.19 -19.78
N ASP A 310 -17.58 -49.99 -18.91
CA ASP A 310 -17.99 -51.38 -18.65
C ASP A 310 -19.41 -51.44 -18.06
N GLU A 311 -19.74 -50.56 -17.12
CA GLU A 311 -21.09 -50.41 -16.54
C GLU A 311 -22.11 -49.97 -17.62
N ALA A 312 -21.73 -49.08 -18.53
CA ALA A 312 -22.58 -48.66 -19.64
C ALA A 312 -22.84 -49.78 -20.66
N THR A 313 -21.83 -50.58 -21.01
CA THR A 313 -22.00 -51.77 -21.88
C THR A 313 -22.85 -52.86 -21.23
N ALA A 314 -22.67 -53.12 -19.93
CA ALA A 314 -23.48 -54.10 -19.20
C ALA A 314 -24.96 -53.67 -19.09
N ALA A 315 -25.22 -52.37 -18.92
CA ALA A 315 -26.56 -51.83 -18.93
C ALA A 315 -27.24 -51.95 -20.31
N ASP A 316 -26.49 -51.78 -21.41
CA ASP A 316 -27.00 -51.91 -22.78
C ASP A 316 -27.33 -53.38 -23.15
N GLU A 317 -26.46 -54.32 -22.76
CA GLU A 317 -26.72 -55.77 -22.93
C GLU A 317 -27.98 -56.20 -22.17
N SER A 318 -28.16 -55.75 -20.91
CA SER A 318 -29.35 -56.08 -20.11
C SER A 318 -30.66 -55.53 -20.69
N ARG A 319 -30.60 -54.46 -21.48
CA ARG A 319 -31.76 -53.84 -22.13
C ARG A 319 -32.13 -54.51 -23.45
N THR A 320 -31.19 -55.23 -24.06
CA THR A 320 -31.39 -55.91 -25.35
C THR A 320 -31.98 -57.32 -25.17
N ASP A 321 -31.82 -57.91 -23.98
CA ASP A 321 -32.36 -59.23 -23.60
C ASP A 321 -33.78 -59.19 -23.00
N THR A 322 -34.48 -58.05 -23.03
CA THR A 322 -35.89 -57.91 -22.57
C THR A 322 -36.86 -57.64 -23.71
#